data_AF-A0A5N6YQ89-F1
#
_entry.id   AF-A0A5N6YQ89-F1
#
_cell.length_a   1.000
_cell.length_b   1.000
_cell.length_c   1.000
_cell.angle_alpha   90.00
_cell.angle_beta   90.00
_cell.angle_gamma   90.00
#
_symmetry.space_group_name_H-M   'P 1'
#
loop_
_entity.id
_entity.type
_entity.pdbx_description
1 polymer ?
#
loop_
_entity_poly.entity_id
_entity_poly.type
_entity_poly.pdbx_seq_one_letter_code
_entity_poly.pdbx_strand_id
1 'polypeptide(L)'
;MPRTNFHSTFDCIITWLRRVKNLDNGSELAEIIRRGELATLADEEAVRLLYRQFHSEFVRLKRVEYTLEQGDGDPIKGSLDGKALTPSQFLFRQDYAEINRTVVNFLSLKWLLEDNHEAFTAHQPAVVKLSEATFKRFRELARHILETTDDILALVVSLVLGDVGKDPKLEDYVHKRDGKKPNHDLVLARAIDL
;
A
#
# COMPACT_ATOMS: atom_id res chain seq x y z
N MET A 1 -33.48 -7.05 5.73
CA MET A 1 -32.31 -6.25 5.31
C MET A 1 -31.11 -6.73 6.14
N PRO A 2 -30.02 -7.26 5.54
CA PRO A 2 -28.86 -7.59 6.33
C PRO A 2 -28.09 -6.31 6.64
N ARG A 3 -27.98 -5.99 7.94
CA ARG A 3 -27.09 -4.95 8.46
C ARG A 3 -25.66 -5.44 8.24
N THR A 4 -24.92 -4.79 7.35
CA THR A 4 -23.48 -5.00 7.19
C THR A 4 -22.79 -4.62 8.49
N ASN A 5 -22.25 -5.61 9.18
CA ASN A 5 -21.66 -5.44 10.50
C ASN A 5 -20.22 -4.96 10.33
N PHE A 6 -20.03 -3.66 10.11
CA PHE A 6 -18.70 -3.02 10.00
C PHE A 6 -17.75 -3.40 11.15
N HIS A 7 -18.29 -3.80 12.31
CA HIS A 7 -17.51 -4.31 13.42
C HIS A 7 -16.69 -5.57 13.09
N SER A 8 -17.17 -6.51 12.27
CA SER A 8 -16.43 -7.77 12.02
C SER A 8 -15.17 -7.56 11.18
N THR A 9 -15.23 -6.72 10.16
CA THR A 9 -14.04 -6.38 9.34
C THR A 9 -12.99 -5.65 10.18
N PHE A 10 -13.42 -4.71 11.03
CA PHE A 10 -12.51 -4.04 11.96
C PHE A 10 -11.92 -5.02 12.98
N ASP A 11 -12.69 -5.95 13.52
CA ASP A 11 -12.20 -6.97 14.46
C ASP A 11 -11.21 -7.94 13.81
N CYS A 12 -11.40 -8.24 12.52
CA CYS A 12 -10.50 -9.04 11.72
C CYS A 12 -9.19 -8.32 11.40
N ILE A 13 -9.27 -7.04 11.00
CA ILE A 13 -8.10 -6.17 10.85
C ILE A 13 -7.39 -6.03 12.20
N ILE A 14 -8.11 -5.84 13.30
CA ILE A 14 -7.57 -5.73 14.66
C ILE A 14 -6.95 -7.06 15.10
N THR A 15 -7.53 -8.21 14.77
CA THR A 15 -6.98 -9.54 15.10
C THR A 15 -5.74 -9.85 14.28
N TRP A 16 -5.71 -9.42 13.02
CA TRP A 16 -4.53 -9.47 12.18
C TRP A 16 -3.46 -8.48 12.65
N LEU A 17 -3.83 -7.25 13.02
CA LEU A 17 -2.95 -6.26 13.66
C LEU A 17 -2.43 -6.79 15.01
N ARG A 18 -3.21 -7.58 15.76
CA ARG A 18 -2.73 -8.31 16.94
C ARG A 18 -1.76 -9.42 16.57
N ARG A 19 -1.97 -10.15 15.47
CA ARG A 19 -0.97 -11.08 14.91
C ARG A 19 0.30 -10.38 14.43
N VAL A 20 0.18 -9.17 13.88
CA VAL A 20 1.32 -8.31 13.52
C VAL A 20 1.98 -7.69 14.75
N LYS A 21 1.22 -7.36 15.80
CA LYS A 21 1.78 -7.02 17.12
C LYS A 21 2.52 -8.21 17.73
N ASN A 22 2.09 -9.44 17.41
CA ASN A 22 2.77 -10.70 17.74
C ASN A 22 3.77 -11.19 16.66
N LEU A 23 4.14 -10.36 15.66
CA LEU A 23 5.35 -10.58 14.86
C LEU A 23 6.57 -10.21 15.71
N ASP A 24 6.73 -10.93 16.82
CA ASP A 24 7.87 -10.87 17.74
C ASP A 24 9.15 -11.46 17.12
N ASN A 25 9.15 -11.71 15.80
CA ASN A 25 10.33 -12.06 15.03
C ASN A 25 10.92 -10.86 14.28
N GLY A 26 10.83 -9.64 14.85
CA GLY A 26 11.61 -8.49 14.39
C GLY A 26 11.38 -8.11 12.93
N SER A 27 10.13 -7.86 12.55
CA SER A 27 9.86 -7.33 11.21
C SER A 27 10.33 -5.87 11.15
N GLU A 28 11.50 -5.66 10.55
CA GLU A 28 12.29 -4.42 10.59
C GLU A 28 11.49 -3.16 10.22
N LEU A 29 10.57 -3.24 9.26
CA LEU A 29 9.72 -2.09 8.87
C LEU A 29 8.77 -1.64 9.98
N ALA A 30 8.04 -2.58 10.61
CA ALA A 30 7.04 -2.22 11.62
C ALA A 30 7.70 -1.57 12.86
N GLU A 31 8.88 -2.05 13.25
CA GLU A 31 9.66 -1.46 14.33
C GLU A 31 10.17 -0.06 13.98
N ILE A 32 10.69 0.14 12.77
CA ILE A 32 11.10 1.47 12.27
C ILE A 32 9.91 2.44 12.28
N ILE A 33 8.72 2.00 11.84
CA ILE A 33 7.51 2.83 11.87
C ILE A 33 7.13 3.18 13.31
N ARG A 34 7.13 2.21 14.24
CA ARG A 34 6.80 2.44 15.66
C ARG A 34 7.73 3.45 16.32
N ARG A 35 9.01 3.48 15.92
CA ARG A 35 10.00 4.47 16.37
C ARG A 35 9.87 5.84 15.71
N GLY A 36 9.02 5.98 14.68
CA GLY A 36 8.85 7.22 13.93
C GLY A 36 9.97 7.47 12.92
N GLU A 37 10.73 6.44 12.54
CA GLU A 37 11.93 6.54 11.72
C GLU A 37 11.65 6.29 10.23
N LEU A 38 10.39 6.07 9.82
CA LEU A 38 10.05 5.80 8.42
C LEU A 38 10.54 6.90 7.44
N ALA A 39 10.42 8.17 7.85
CA ALA A 39 10.81 9.31 7.04
C ALA A 39 12.33 9.43 6.83
N THR A 40 13.14 8.75 7.65
CA THR A 40 14.61 8.82 7.56
C THR A 40 15.21 7.76 6.63
N LEU A 41 14.40 6.81 6.15
CA LEU A 41 14.86 5.77 5.24
C LEU A 41 15.10 6.33 3.83
N ALA A 42 16.08 5.76 3.13
CA ALA A 42 16.14 5.89 1.68
C ALA A 42 14.93 5.18 1.04
N ASP A 43 14.46 5.67 -0.11
CA ASP A 43 13.29 5.09 -0.79
C ASP A 43 13.52 3.61 -1.13
N GLU A 44 14.68 3.26 -1.66
CA GLU A 44 15.05 1.88 -1.99
C GLU A 44 14.99 0.96 -0.77
N GLU A 45 15.42 1.47 0.39
CA GLU A 45 15.43 0.69 1.62
C GLU A 45 14.00 0.51 2.15
N ALA A 46 13.20 1.57 2.15
CA ALA A 46 11.78 1.49 2.51
C ALA A 46 11.03 0.49 1.60
N VAL A 47 11.33 0.47 0.30
CA VAL A 47 10.74 -0.48 -0.66
C VAL A 47 11.14 -1.92 -0.38
N ARG A 48 12.42 -2.19 -0.08
CA ARG A 48 12.89 -3.55 0.29
C ARG A 48 12.25 -4.02 1.59
N LEU A 49 12.17 -3.15 2.58
CA LEU A 49 11.57 -3.44 3.88
C LEU A 49 10.07 -3.72 3.76
N LEU A 50 9.35 -2.94 2.95
CA LEU A 50 7.93 -3.19 2.65
C LEU A 50 7.74 -4.55 1.99
N TYR A 51 8.53 -4.86 0.96
CA TYR A 51 8.48 -6.15 0.29
C TYR A 51 8.78 -7.31 1.25
N ARG A 52 9.79 -7.18 2.11
CA ARG A 52 10.17 -8.21 3.08
C ARG A 52 9.06 -8.45 4.11
N GLN A 53 8.44 -7.37 4.61
CA GLN A 53 7.33 -7.42 5.56
C GLN A 53 6.09 -8.10 4.98
N PHE A 54 5.77 -7.79 3.71
CA PHE A 54 4.54 -8.20 3.04
C PHE A 54 4.81 -9.16 1.87
N HIS A 55 5.79 -10.06 2.05
CA HIS A 55 6.28 -10.90 0.96
C HIS A 55 5.17 -11.75 0.33
N SER A 56 4.32 -12.36 1.15
CA SER A 56 3.18 -13.17 0.69
C SER A 56 2.17 -12.35 -0.12
N GLU A 57 1.93 -11.11 0.28
CA GLU A 57 1.00 -10.20 -0.38
C GLU A 57 1.58 -9.76 -1.72
N PHE A 58 2.87 -9.44 -1.79
CA PHE A 58 3.54 -9.10 -3.06
C PHE A 58 3.52 -10.27 -4.05
N VAL A 59 3.66 -11.51 -3.58
CA VAL A 59 3.51 -12.71 -4.43
C VAL A 59 2.08 -12.84 -4.98
N ARG A 60 1.06 -12.43 -4.22
CA ARG A 60 -0.34 -12.38 -4.68
C ARG A 60 -0.56 -11.25 -5.68
N LEU A 61 -0.05 -10.04 -5.40
CA LEU A 61 -0.19 -8.86 -6.25
C LEU A 61 0.38 -9.07 -7.65
N LYS A 62 1.42 -9.90 -7.81
CA LYS A 62 1.94 -10.32 -9.14
C LYS A 62 0.91 -11.00 -10.04
N ARG A 63 -0.16 -11.56 -9.46
CA ARG A 63 -1.19 -12.32 -10.18
C ARG A 63 -2.38 -11.46 -10.59
N VAL A 64 -2.47 -10.23 -10.11
CA VAL A 64 -3.57 -9.34 -10.44
C VAL A 64 -3.40 -8.93 -11.90
N GLU A 65 -4.32 -9.39 -12.74
CA GLU A 65 -4.34 -9.02 -14.15
C GLU A 65 -4.79 -7.57 -14.28
N TYR A 66 -3.98 -6.79 -14.97
CA TYR A 66 -4.20 -5.37 -15.15
C TYR A 66 -5.48 -5.15 -15.96
N THR A 67 -6.53 -4.69 -15.29
CA THR A 67 -7.81 -4.38 -15.93
C THR A 67 -7.99 -2.87 -15.91
N LEU A 68 -7.70 -2.23 -17.05
CA LEU A 68 -7.96 -0.84 -17.41
C LEU A 68 -6.96 0.24 -16.91
N GLU A 69 -6.56 1.07 -17.89
CA GLU A 69 -5.82 2.34 -17.82
C GLU A 69 -4.32 2.34 -18.14
N GLN A 70 -3.89 1.59 -19.17
CA GLN A 70 -2.77 2.08 -19.97
C GLN A 70 -3.22 3.40 -20.59
N GLY A 71 -2.86 4.53 -19.97
CA GLY A 71 -2.73 5.77 -20.71
C GLY A 71 -1.69 5.55 -21.81
N ASP A 72 -1.94 6.08 -23.00
CA ASP A 72 -1.13 5.90 -24.22
C ASP A 72 0.29 6.53 -24.15
N GLY A 73 0.89 6.61 -22.97
CA GLY A 73 2.18 7.25 -22.70
C GLY A 73 3.38 6.31 -22.81
N ASP A 74 4.54 6.93 -23.00
CA ASP A 74 5.87 6.33 -22.87
C ASP A 74 6.00 5.38 -21.67
N PRO A 75 6.97 4.43 -21.68
CA PRO A 75 7.18 3.51 -20.56
C PRO A 75 7.27 4.28 -19.24
N ILE A 76 6.51 3.83 -18.24
CA ILE A 76 6.41 4.45 -16.92
C ILE A 76 7.83 4.56 -16.35
N LYS A 77 8.33 5.79 -16.23
CA LYS A 77 9.61 6.08 -15.57
C LYS A 77 9.37 6.11 -14.07
N GLY A 78 10.13 5.33 -13.31
CA GLY A 78 10.17 5.45 -11.85
C GLY A 78 11.30 6.35 -11.39
N SER A 79 11.62 6.30 -10.10
CA SER A 79 12.65 7.13 -9.46
C SER A 79 13.74 6.34 -8.74
N LEU A 80 13.66 4.99 -8.73
CA LEU A 80 14.52 4.16 -7.88
C LEU A 80 15.87 3.80 -8.52
N ASP A 81 16.87 3.58 -7.66
CA ASP A 81 18.24 3.11 -7.94
C ASP A 81 19.04 4.04 -8.88
N GLY A 82 18.65 5.32 -8.96
CA GLY A 82 19.23 6.29 -9.90
C GLY A 82 19.09 5.92 -11.38
N LYS A 83 18.28 4.90 -11.69
CA LYS A 83 18.10 4.30 -13.03
C LYS A 83 16.67 4.46 -13.56
N ALA A 84 15.87 5.31 -12.91
CA ALA A 84 14.46 5.53 -13.22
C ALA A 84 13.62 4.24 -13.20
N LEU A 85 13.94 3.30 -12.29
CA LEU A 85 13.21 2.04 -12.18
C LEU A 85 11.87 2.22 -11.47
N THR A 86 10.83 1.56 -11.98
CA THR A 86 9.58 1.37 -11.22
C THR A 86 9.85 0.48 -9.99
N PRO A 87 9.01 0.55 -8.93
CA PRO A 87 9.13 -0.34 -7.78
C PRO A 87 9.26 -1.82 -8.11
N SER A 88 8.44 -2.31 -9.04
CA SER A 88 8.45 -3.71 -9.42
C SER A 88 9.66 -4.09 -10.28
N GLN A 89 10.14 -3.19 -11.15
CA GLN A 89 11.41 -3.37 -11.86
C GLN A 89 12.60 -3.42 -10.90
N PHE A 90 12.60 -2.57 -9.86
CA PHE A 90 13.62 -2.58 -8.81
C PHE A 90 13.62 -3.90 -8.03
N LEU A 91 12.45 -4.41 -7.64
CA LEU A 91 12.32 -5.63 -6.83
C LEU A 91 12.45 -6.93 -7.63
N PHE A 92 11.97 -6.97 -8.87
CA PHE A 92 11.74 -8.21 -9.62
C PHE A 92 12.27 -8.20 -11.06
N ARG A 93 12.85 -7.09 -11.52
CA ARG A 93 13.30 -6.90 -12.92
C ARG A 93 12.18 -7.05 -13.96
N GLN A 94 10.93 -6.95 -13.52
CA GLN A 94 9.72 -7.03 -14.34
C GLN A 94 8.69 -6.05 -13.80
N ASP A 95 7.88 -5.48 -14.69
CA ASP A 95 6.86 -4.52 -14.32
C ASP A 95 5.56 -5.21 -13.88
N TYR A 96 5.04 -4.83 -12.72
CA TYR A 96 3.79 -5.29 -12.15
C TYR A 96 2.99 -4.06 -11.66
N ALA A 97 1.89 -3.75 -12.36
CA ALA A 97 1.14 -2.52 -12.14
C ALA A 97 0.60 -2.36 -10.71
N GLU A 98 -0.01 -3.41 -10.14
CA GLU A 98 -0.53 -3.33 -8.77
C GLU A 98 0.61 -3.20 -7.75
N ILE A 99 1.75 -3.87 -7.94
CA ILE A 99 2.92 -3.67 -7.08
C ILE A 99 3.40 -2.21 -7.17
N ASN A 100 3.49 -1.64 -8.37
CA ASN A 100 3.89 -0.25 -8.54
C ASN A 100 2.92 0.69 -7.82
N ARG A 101 1.61 0.49 -7.98
CA ARG A 101 0.58 1.28 -7.32
C ARG A 101 0.67 1.18 -5.79
N THR A 102 0.75 -0.03 -5.25
CA THR A 102 0.87 -0.26 -3.79
C THR A 102 2.11 0.42 -3.24
N VAL A 103 3.26 0.25 -3.90
CA VAL A 103 4.53 0.83 -3.43
C VAL A 103 4.57 2.34 -3.59
N VAL A 104 4.03 2.91 -4.67
CA VAL A 104 3.93 4.37 -4.85
C VAL A 104 3.00 5.00 -3.81
N ASN A 105 1.90 4.35 -3.44
CA ASN A 105 1.04 4.82 -2.36
C ASN A 105 1.78 4.83 -1.01
N PHE A 106 2.56 3.78 -0.72
CA PHE A 106 3.41 3.74 0.47
C PHE A 106 4.51 4.82 0.46
N LEU A 107 5.20 4.99 -0.66
CA LEU A 107 6.23 6.05 -0.80
C LEU A 107 5.61 7.44 -0.71
N SER A 108 4.40 7.65 -1.22
CA SER A 108 3.66 8.91 -1.08
C SER A 108 3.44 9.28 0.39
N LEU A 109 3.08 8.30 1.23
CA LEU A 109 3.00 8.50 2.69
C LEU A 109 4.37 8.85 3.27
N LYS A 110 5.43 8.10 2.92
CA LYS A 110 6.80 8.37 3.38
C LYS A 110 7.24 9.80 3.03
N TRP A 111 7.11 10.20 1.77
CA TRP A 111 7.48 11.54 1.29
C TRP A 111 6.67 12.64 1.98
N LEU A 112 5.39 12.37 2.28
CA LEU A 112 4.57 13.31 3.06
C LEU A 112 5.11 13.47 4.49
N LEU A 113 5.51 12.39 5.16
CA LEU A 113 6.12 12.44 6.49
C LEU A 113 7.47 13.17 6.48
N GLU A 114 8.30 12.88 5.46
CA GLU A 114 9.61 13.47 5.19
C GLU A 114 9.55 14.95 4.78
N ASP A 115 8.38 15.47 4.42
CA ASP A 115 8.20 16.81 3.84
C ASP A 115 8.81 16.97 2.44
N ASN A 116 8.92 15.86 1.70
CA ASN A 116 9.59 15.77 0.41
C ASN A 116 8.60 16.02 -0.75
N HIS A 117 8.30 17.31 -0.99
CA HIS A 117 7.41 17.75 -2.07
C HIS A 117 7.92 17.36 -3.47
N GLU A 118 9.24 17.42 -3.66
CA GLU A 118 9.88 17.14 -4.94
C GLU A 118 9.62 15.69 -5.36
N ALA A 119 9.93 14.72 -4.50
CA ALA A 119 9.68 13.31 -4.77
C ALA A 119 8.17 13.03 -4.95
N PHE A 120 7.32 13.60 -4.09
CA PHE A 120 5.87 13.42 -4.14
C PHE A 120 5.25 13.88 -5.48
N THR A 121 5.85 14.87 -6.12
CA THR A 121 5.29 15.50 -7.32
C THR A 121 6.12 15.27 -8.59
N ALA A 122 7.21 14.49 -8.50
CA ALA A 122 8.20 14.32 -9.57
C ALA A 122 7.59 13.90 -10.91
N HIS A 123 6.57 13.04 -10.88
CA HIS A 123 5.93 12.46 -12.07
C HIS A 123 4.47 12.90 -12.26
N GLN A 124 4.01 13.92 -11.54
CA GLN A 124 2.68 14.50 -11.77
C GLN A 124 2.70 15.37 -13.03
N PRO A 125 1.68 15.28 -13.91
CA PRO A 125 1.56 16.19 -15.04
C PRO A 125 1.53 17.66 -14.56
N ALA A 126 2.23 18.56 -15.27
CA ALA A 126 2.41 19.95 -14.84
C ALA A 126 1.09 20.66 -14.53
N VAL A 127 0.01 20.32 -15.25
CA VAL A 127 -1.33 20.88 -15.07
C VAL A 127 -2.02 20.50 -13.77
N VAL A 128 -1.64 19.36 -13.16
CA VAL A 128 -2.19 18.86 -11.88
C VAL A 128 -1.14 18.75 -10.79
N LYS A 129 0.09 19.20 -11.06
CA LYS A 129 1.21 19.13 -10.12
C LYS A 129 0.88 19.95 -8.88
N LEU A 130 0.81 19.31 -7.72
CA LEU A 130 0.50 19.98 -6.47
C LEU A 130 1.52 21.08 -6.18
N SER A 131 1.05 22.28 -5.83
CA SER A 131 1.93 23.34 -5.35
C SER A 131 2.50 22.99 -3.97
N GLU A 132 3.68 23.51 -3.66
CA GLU A 132 4.31 23.30 -2.35
C GLU A 132 3.39 23.72 -1.20
N ALA A 133 2.73 24.87 -1.32
CA ALA A 133 1.77 25.34 -0.32
C ALA A 133 0.60 24.35 -0.10
N THR A 134 0.11 23.70 -1.17
CA THR A 134 -0.97 22.70 -1.05
C THR A 134 -0.46 21.40 -0.44
N PHE A 135 0.75 21.00 -0.81
CA PHE A 135 1.43 19.85 -0.20
C PHE A 135 1.65 20.06 1.30
N LYS A 136 2.10 21.23 1.75
CA LYS A 136 2.26 21.54 3.19
C LYS A 136 0.93 21.45 3.93
N ARG A 137 -0.17 22.00 3.39
CA ARG A 137 -1.51 21.86 3.99
C ARG A 137 -1.97 20.41 4.05
N PHE A 138 -1.72 19.64 2.98
CA PHE A 138 -2.05 18.21 2.96
C PHE A 138 -1.25 17.44 4.02
N ARG A 139 0.03 17.77 4.18
CA ARG A 139 0.89 17.20 5.22
C ARG A 139 0.40 17.54 6.62
N GLU A 140 0.00 18.78 6.86
CA GLU A 140 -0.58 19.21 8.15
C GLU A 140 -1.86 18.44 8.47
N LEU A 141 -2.73 18.28 7.47
CA LEU A 141 -3.95 17.48 7.60
C LEU A 141 -3.62 16.01 7.91
N ALA A 142 -2.68 15.41 7.18
CA ALA A 142 -2.26 14.04 7.41
C ALA A 142 -1.67 13.83 8.81
N ARG A 143 -0.88 14.79 9.31
CA ARG A 143 -0.34 14.77 10.69
C ARG A 143 -1.42 14.88 11.77
N HIS A 144 -2.50 15.59 11.47
CA HIS A 144 -3.66 15.67 12.36
C HIS A 144 -4.46 14.36 12.40
N ILE A 145 -4.47 13.60 11.29
CA ILE A 145 -5.20 12.33 11.21
C ILE A 145 -4.35 11.16 11.73
N LEU A 146 -3.05 11.17 11.42
CA LEU A 146 -2.07 10.14 11.79
C LEU A 146 -1.31 10.60 13.04
N GLU A 147 -2.03 10.71 14.16
CA GLU A 147 -1.49 11.27 15.42
C GLU A 147 -0.38 10.39 16.02
N THR A 148 -0.47 9.07 15.82
CA THR A 148 0.46 8.10 16.41
C THR A 148 1.18 7.26 15.37
N THR A 149 2.30 6.66 15.77
CA THR A 149 3.02 5.70 14.91
C THR A 149 2.23 4.42 14.66
N ASP A 150 1.29 4.06 15.53
CA ASP A 150 0.34 2.97 15.32
C ASP A 150 -0.66 3.31 14.20
N ASP A 151 -1.09 4.57 14.06
CA ASP A 151 -1.96 5.02 12.95
C ASP A 151 -1.24 4.93 11.60
N ILE A 152 0.04 5.32 11.56
CA ILE A 152 0.88 5.19 10.38
C ILE A 152 1.03 3.71 9.99
N LEU A 153 1.31 2.83 10.96
CA LEU A 153 1.41 1.40 10.71
C LEU A 153 0.08 0.83 10.19
N ALA A 154 -1.04 1.21 10.79
CA ALA A 154 -2.37 0.79 10.35
C ALA A 154 -2.68 1.24 8.92
N LEU A 155 -2.29 2.46 8.54
CA LEU A 155 -2.43 2.95 7.17
C LEU A 155 -1.57 2.15 6.19
N VAL A 156 -0.29 1.90 6.51
CA VAL A 156 0.62 1.09 5.65
C VAL A 156 0.04 -0.30 5.42
N VAL A 157 -0.43 -0.95 6.48
CA VAL A 157 -1.12 -2.24 6.41
C VAL A 157 -2.35 -2.16 5.50
N SER A 158 -3.19 -1.13 5.69
CA SER A 158 -4.42 -0.96 4.93
C SER A 158 -4.16 -0.74 3.43
N LEU A 159 -3.09 -0.01 3.07
CA LEU A 159 -2.68 0.19 1.68
C LEU A 159 -2.31 -1.12 0.99
N VAL A 160 -1.52 -1.97 1.67
CA VAL A 160 -1.11 -3.27 1.10
C VAL A 160 -2.29 -4.23 1.02
N LEU A 161 -3.07 -4.35 2.09
CA LEU A 161 -4.19 -5.28 2.15
C LEU A 161 -5.34 -4.88 1.23
N GLY A 162 -5.59 -3.58 1.06
CA GLY A 162 -6.61 -3.09 0.13
C GLY A 162 -6.37 -3.57 -1.29
N ASP A 163 -5.11 -3.57 -1.74
CA ASP A 163 -4.76 -4.05 -3.08
C ASP A 163 -4.77 -5.59 -3.19
N VAL A 164 -4.56 -6.33 -2.09
CA VAL A 164 -4.69 -7.82 -2.07
C VAL A 164 -6.13 -8.28 -2.31
N GLY A 165 -7.13 -7.45 -2.00
CA GLY A 165 -8.53 -7.74 -2.30
C GLY A 165 -8.82 -7.94 -3.80
N LYS A 166 -7.89 -7.55 -4.68
CA LYS A 166 -7.96 -7.71 -6.13
C LYS A 166 -7.30 -9.00 -6.65
N ASP A 167 -6.77 -9.87 -5.78
CA ASP A 167 -6.16 -11.14 -6.18
C ASP A 167 -7.23 -12.06 -6.81
N PRO A 168 -7.12 -12.40 -8.11
CA PRO A 168 -8.13 -13.22 -8.79
C PRO A 168 -8.32 -14.60 -8.13
N LYS A 169 -7.27 -15.15 -7.51
CA LYS A 169 -7.38 -16.44 -6.80
C LYS A 169 -8.12 -16.31 -5.47
N LEU A 170 -8.00 -15.16 -4.82
CA LEU A 170 -8.74 -14.87 -3.59
C LEU A 170 -10.22 -14.61 -3.92
N GLU A 171 -10.48 -13.88 -5.00
CA GLU A 171 -11.82 -13.70 -5.55
C GLU A 171 -12.48 -15.03 -5.90
N ASP A 172 -11.77 -15.90 -6.62
CA ASP A 172 -12.25 -17.24 -6.96
C ASP A 172 -12.54 -18.09 -5.73
N TYR A 173 -11.68 -18.03 -4.70
CA TYR A 173 -11.90 -18.75 -3.44
C TYR A 173 -13.17 -18.28 -2.73
N VAL A 174 -13.34 -16.96 -2.60
CA VAL A 174 -14.54 -16.36 -1.98
C VAL A 174 -15.78 -16.67 -2.81
N HIS A 175 -15.71 -16.55 -4.13
CA HIS A 175 -16.82 -16.83 -5.03
C HIS A 175 -17.28 -18.29 -4.95
N LYS A 176 -16.33 -19.24 -4.94
CA LYS A 176 -16.62 -20.68 -4.82
C LYS A 176 -17.29 -21.04 -3.49
N ARG A 177 -17.05 -20.28 -2.42
CA ARG A 177 -17.66 -20.52 -1.10
C ARG A 177 -18.96 -19.76 -0.86
N ASP A 178 -19.10 -18.55 -1.37
CA ASP A 178 -20.21 -17.63 -1.06
C ASP A 178 -21.24 -17.51 -2.22
N GLY A 179 -20.93 -18.05 -3.40
CA GLY A 179 -21.84 -18.11 -4.57
C GLY A 179 -22.17 -16.75 -5.21
N LYS A 180 -21.60 -15.65 -4.71
CA LYS A 180 -21.79 -14.27 -5.21
C LYS A 180 -20.47 -13.72 -5.73
N LYS A 181 -20.49 -12.92 -6.79
CA LYS A 181 -19.30 -12.19 -7.24
C LYS A 181 -19.02 -11.07 -6.22
N PRO A 182 -17.91 -11.12 -5.45
CA PRO A 182 -17.64 -10.13 -4.43
C PRO A 182 -17.22 -8.78 -5.06
N ASN A 183 -17.55 -7.66 -4.39
CA ASN A 183 -16.87 -6.39 -4.65
C ASN A 183 -15.41 -6.54 -4.19
N HIS A 184 -14.42 -6.11 -4.99
CA HIS A 184 -12.99 -6.17 -4.67
C HIS A 184 -12.67 -5.66 -3.25
N ASP A 185 -13.33 -4.58 -2.82
CA ASP A 185 -13.15 -3.99 -1.48
C ASP A 185 -13.67 -4.88 -0.34
N LEU A 186 -14.55 -5.84 -0.65
CA LEU A 186 -15.16 -6.78 0.30
C LEU A 186 -14.57 -8.18 0.20
N VAL A 187 -13.74 -8.48 -0.80
CA VAL A 187 -13.11 -9.80 -0.97
C VAL A 187 -12.30 -10.16 0.27
N LEU A 188 -11.49 -9.22 0.76
CA LEU A 188 -10.65 -9.45 1.92
C LEU A 188 -11.50 -9.68 3.18
N ALA A 189 -12.52 -8.85 3.39
CA ALA A 189 -13.44 -8.99 4.52
C ALA A 189 -14.14 -10.36 4.49
N ARG A 190 -14.69 -10.75 3.34
CA ARG A 190 -15.37 -12.05 3.17
C ARG A 190 -14.43 -13.24 3.30
N ALA A 191 -13.20 -13.13 2.84
CA ALA A 191 -12.22 -14.21 2.99
C ALA A 191 -11.86 -14.47 4.46
N ILE A 192 -11.99 -13.46 5.33
CA ILE A 192 -11.75 -13.62 6.76
C ILE A 192 -12.98 -14.19 7.48
N ASP A 193 -14.19 -13.88 6.99
CA ASP A 193 -15.44 -14.43 7.53
C ASP A 193 -15.68 -15.93 7.20
N LEU A 194 -14.91 -16.53 6.27
CA LEU A 194 -15.04 -17.90 5.74
C LEU A 194 -14.03 -18.90 6.31
#